data_AF-A0A6P0CGG4-F1
#
_entry.id   AF-A0A6P0CGG4-F1
#
_cell.length_a   1.000
_cell.length_b   1.000
_cell.length_c   1.000
_cell.angle_alpha   90.00
_cell.angle_beta   90.00
_cell.angle_gamma   90.00
#
_symmetry.space_group_name_H-M   'P 1'
#
loop_
_entity.id
_entity.type
_entity.pdbx_description
1 polymer ?
#
loop_
_entity_poly.entity_id
_entity_poly.type
_entity_poly.pdbx_seq_one_letter_code
_entity_poly.pdbx_strand_id
1 'polypeptide(L)'
;MKVSINHVQKSTGMIRKTTHHGVAVNVEFNSEELAVIQERQLENDIVLERGYPSDMSDAQIEKHANKGLGSKLLKAAVSGRDSLNFNLTVTKLMKGEDVYFLGTPVEAKEYEEAVKGGLVNLKGWIVANAEVEQETASFEL
;
A
#
# COMPACT_ATOMS: atom_id res chain seq x y z
N MET A 1 3.84 -10.53 11.87
CA MET A 1 2.96 -9.96 10.84
C MET A 1 1.81 -10.91 10.57
N LYS A 2 0.58 -10.45 10.81
CA LYS A 2 -0.65 -11.17 10.49
C LYS A 2 -1.40 -10.38 9.42
N VAL A 3 -1.83 -11.06 8.36
CA VAL A 3 -2.48 -10.44 7.21
C VAL A 3 -3.91 -10.96 7.10
N SER A 4 -4.86 -10.06 6.90
CA SER A 4 -6.25 -10.39 6.58
C SER A 4 -6.63 -9.74 5.26
N ILE A 5 -7.16 -10.52 4.32
CA ILE A 5 -7.63 -10.02 3.02
C ILE A 5 -9.09 -10.41 2.85
N ASN A 6 -9.94 -9.42 2.58
CA ASN A 6 -11.37 -9.60 2.38
C ASN A 6 -11.80 -9.06 1.02
N HIS A 7 -12.70 -9.77 0.34
CA HIS A 7 -13.36 -9.27 -0.86
C HIS A 7 -14.62 -8.49 -0.47
N VAL A 8 -14.70 -7.25 -0.92
CA VAL A 8 -15.83 -6.36 -0.69
C VAL A 8 -16.44 -5.94 -2.03
N GLN A 9 -17.72 -5.57 -2.03
CA GLN A 9 -18.38 -5.08 -3.24
C GLN A 9 -19.08 -3.76 -2.95
N LYS A 10 -18.98 -2.83 -3.91
CA LYS A 10 -19.62 -1.52 -3.83
C LYS A 10 -20.37 -1.29 -5.13
N SER A 11 -21.68 -1.05 -5.05
CA SER A 11 -22.49 -0.70 -6.21
C SER A 11 -22.79 0.79 -6.19
N THR A 12 -22.44 1.49 -7.27
CA THR A 12 -22.59 2.94 -7.41
C THR A 12 -23.47 3.26 -8.62
N GLY A 13 -24.28 4.32 -8.54
CA GLY A 13 -25.11 4.81 -9.66
C GLY A 13 -26.62 4.73 -9.39
N MET A 14 -27.33 5.83 -9.69
CA MET A 14 -28.76 5.99 -9.36
C MET A 14 -29.70 5.40 -10.42
N ILE A 15 -29.29 5.39 -11.69
CA ILE A 15 -30.10 4.91 -12.83
C ILE A 15 -29.50 3.62 -13.42
N ARG A 16 -28.18 3.59 -13.64
CA ARG A 16 -27.42 2.40 -14.02
C ARG A 16 -26.43 2.08 -12.89
N LYS A 17 -26.61 0.92 -12.26
CA LYS A 17 -25.71 0.46 -11.20
C LYS A 17 -24.45 -0.11 -11.84
N THR A 18 -23.29 0.40 -11.46
CA THR A 18 -21.98 -0.18 -11.72
C THR A 18 -21.50 -0.84 -10.44
N THR A 19 -21.15 -2.13 -10.51
CA THR A 19 -20.58 -2.87 -9.38
C THR A 19 -19.07 -2.83 -9.46
N HIS A 20 -18.43 -2.43 -8.38
CA HIS A 20 -17.00 -2.44 -8.19
C HIS A 20 -16.61 -3.56 -7.21
N HIS A 21 -15.49 -4.20 -7.50
CA HIS A 21 -14.96 -5.32 -6.74
C HIS A 21 -13.74 -4.85 -5.97
N GLY A 22 -13.86 -4.77 -4.65
CA GLY A 22 -12.81 -4.27 -3.77
C GLY A 22 -12.08 -5.39 -3.07
N VAL A 23 -10.79 -5.15 -2.83
CA VAL A 23 -9.95 -5.99 -1.97
C VAL A 23 -9.53 -5.12 -0.79
N ALA A 24 -9.97 -5.51 0.39
CA ALA A 24 -9.66 -4.89 1.67
C ALA A 24 -8.53 -5.67 2.32
N VAL A 25 -7.44 -4.98 2.66
CA VAL A 25 -6.21 -5.57 3.21
C VAL A 25 -5.94 -4.91 4.55
N ASN A 26 -5.81 -5.74 5.59
CA ASN A 26 -5.38 -5.30 6.91
C ASN A 26 -4.15 -6.09 7.34
N VAL A 27 -3.14 -5.39 7.86
CA VAL A 27 -1.89 -5.99 8.31
C VAL A 27 -1.63 -5.57 9.75
N GLU A 28 -1.55 -6.57 10.63
CA GLU A 28 -1.16 -6.39 12.01
C GLU A 28 0.34 -6.71 12.14
N PHE A 29 1.14 -5.67 12.31
CA PHE A 29 2.57 -5.78 12.62
C PHE A 29 2.76 -6.02 14.12
N ASN A 30 3.73 -6.88 14.47
CA ASN A 30 4.13 -7.03 15.87
C ASN A 30 5.10 -5.89 16.29
N SER A 31 5.44 -5.80 17.57
CA SER A 31 6.32 -4.74 18.09
C SER A 31 7.73 -4.77 17.51
N GLU A 32 8.27 -5.96 17.21
CA GLU A 32 9.61 -6.14 16.61
C GLU A 32 9.63 -5.62 15.16
N GLU A 33 8.64 -6.00 14.36
CA GLU A 33 8.50 -5.56 12.96
C GLU A 33 8.29 -4.04 12.88
N LEU A 34 7.50 -3.48 13.80
CA LEU A 34 7.32 -2.02 13.90
C LEU A 34 8.63 -1.31 14.22
N ALA A 35 9.46 -1.86 15.12
CA ALA A 35 10.77 -1.30 15.43
C ALA A 35 11.69 -1.30 14.19
N VAL A 36 11.78 -2.42 13.48
CA VAL A 36 12.58 -2.52 12.24
C VAL A 36 12.09 -1.54 11.18
N ILE A 37 10.77 -1.42 10.99
CA ILE A 37 10.18 -0.47 10.03
C ILE A 37 10.59 0.98 10.36
N GLN A 38 10.56 1.36 11.64
CA GLN A 38 10.91 2.70 12.08
C GLN A 38 12.41 2.97 11.97
N GLU A 39 13.25 2.05 12.44
CA GLU A 39 14.71 2.18 12.43
C GLU A 39 15.26 2.29 11.01
N ARG A 40 14.72 1.49 10.09
CA ARG A 40 15.16 1.46 8.69
C ARG A 40 14.42 2.48 7.82
N GLN A 41 13.46 3.23 8.37
CA GLN A 41 12.65 4.24 7.67
C GLN A 41 11.81 3.67 6.50
N LEU A 42 11.27 2.46 6.69
CA LEU A 42 10.53 1.71 5.65
C LEU A 42 9.10 2.20 5.43
N GLU A 43 8.66 3.18 6.20
CA GLU A 43 7.28 3.65 6.22
C GLU A 43 6.78 4.08 4.82
N ASN A 44 7.67 4.67 4.01
CA ASN A 44 7.34 5.19 2.68
C ASN A 44 7.57 4.20 1.55
N ASP A 45 8.03 2.99 1.86
CA ASP A 45 8.29 1.99 0.84
C ASP A 45 7.01 1.44 0.24
N ILE A 46 7.07 1.26 -1.08
CA ILE A 46 5.95 0.82 -1.89
C ILE A 46 5.95 -0.71 -1.91
N VAL A 47 4.92 -1.29 -1.30
CA VAL A 47 4.64 -2.73 -1.34
C VAL A 47 4.06 -3.13 -2.68
N LEU A 48 3.21 -2.27 -3.25
CA LEU A 48 2.58 -2.51 -4.54
C LEU A 48 2.25 -1.19 -5.24
N GLU A 49 2.67 -1.04 -6.48
CA GLU A 49 2.29 0.10 -7.32
C GLU A 49 0.84 -0.03 -7.77
N ARG A 50 0.07 1.07 -7.70
CA ARG A 50 -1.34 1.07 -8.08
C ARG A 50 -1.72 2.29 -8.90
N GLY A 51 -2.59 2.06 -9.88
CA GLY A 51 -3.26 3.11 -10.64
C GLY A 51 -4.50 3.66 -9.91
N TYR A 52 -5.28 4.48 -10.61
CA TYR A 52 -6.55 4.97 -10.09
C TYR A 52 -7.52 3.82 -9.78
N PRO A 53 -8.19 3.83 -8.62
CA PRO A 53 -9.19 2.83 -8.31
C PRO A 53 -10.41 3.01 -9.21
N SER A 54 -11.09 1.91 -9.53
CA SER A 54 -12.23 1.92 -10.45
C SER A 54 -13.49 2.57 -9.91
N ASP A 55 -13.56 2.82 -8.59
CA ASP A 55 -14.70 3.51 -7.97
C ASP A 55 -14.53 5.04 -7.92
N MET A 56 -13.42 5.56 -8.47
CA MET A 56 -13.17 7.00 -8.60
C MET A 56 -13.85 7.58 -9.85
N SER A 57 -14.48 8.74 -9.70
CA SER A 57 -15.08 9.46 -10.83
C SER A 57 -14.04 10.15 -11.72
N ASP A 58 -14.36 10.34 -12.99
CA ASP A 58 -13.50 11.04 -13.96
C ASP A 58 -13.10 12.43 -13.47
N ALA A 59 -14.00 13.17 -12.84
CA ALA A 59 -13.71 14.48 -12.26
C ALA A 59 -12.66 14.42 -11.13
N GLN A 60 -12.65 13.34 -10.34
CA GLN A 60 -11.65 13.13 -9.31
C GLN A 60 -10.31 12.72 -9.94
N ILE A 61 -10.33 11.85 -10.95
CA ILE A 61 -9.12 11.45 -11.71
C ILE A 61 -8.48 12.69 -12.34
N GLU A 62 -9.28 13.52 -13.01
CA GLU A 62 -8.84 14.76 -13.66
C GLU A 62 -8.28 15.75 -12.63
N LYS A 63 -8.95 15.94 -11.48
CA LYS A 63 -8.42 16.76 -10.39
C LYS A 63 -7.07 16.26 -9.88
N HIS A 64 -6.88 14.95 -9.81
CA HIS A 64 -5.60 14.35 -9.41
C HIS A 64 -4.53 14.53 -10.49
N ALA A 65 -4.88 14.34 -11.76
CA ALA A 65 -3.98 14.54 -12.90
C ALA A 65 -3.50 15.99 -13.01
N ASN A 66 -4.44 16.95 -12.86
CA ASN A 66 -4.24 18.39 -13.00
C ASN A 66 -3.62 19.06 -11.77
N LYS A 67 -3.20 18.30 -10.74
CA LYS A 67 -2.35 18.88 -9.68
C LYS A 67 -1.08 19.42 -10.31
N GLY A 68 -0.91 20.74 -10.26
CA GLY A 68 0.25 21.42 -10.85
C GLY A 68 1.57 20.90 -10.28
N LEU A 69 2.64 21.00 -11.08
CA LEU A 69 3.97 20.50 -10.73
C LEU A 69 4.45 21.01 -9.36
N GLY A 70 4.19 22.29 -9.02
CA GLY A 70 4.54 22.84 -7.72
C GLY A 70 3.86 22.14 -6.54
N SER A 71 2.56 21.85 -6.64
CA SER A 71 1.84 21.09 -5.59
C SER A 71 2.35 19.65 -5.51
N LYS A 72 2.65 19.03 -6.66
CA LYS A 72 3.24 17.70 -6.75
C LYS A 72 4.62 17.63 -6.07
N LEU A 73 5.49 18.61 -6.34
CA LEU A 73 6.82 18.69 -5.77
C LEU A 73 6.80 18.99 -4.27
N LEU A 74 5.96 19.93 -3.82
CA LEU A 74 5.81 20.22 -2.39
C LEU A 74 5.31 18.99 -1.61
N LYS A 75 4.32 18.29 -2.17
CA LYS A 75 3.78 17.09 -1.53
C LYS A 75 4.78 15.94 -1.56
N ALA A 76 5.54 15.78 -2.65
CA ALA A 76 6.62 14.81 -2.73
C ALA A 76 7.78 15.12 -1.77
N ALA A 77 8.08 16.39 -1.52
CA ALA A 77 9.10 16.81 -0.57
C ALA A 77 8.68 16.57 0.89
N VAL A 78 7.40 16.78 1.22
CA VAL A 78 6.89 16.64 2.59
C VAL A 78 6.49 15.20 2.94
N SER A 79 5.99 14.43 1.98
CA SER A 79 5.45 13.09 2.21
C SER A 79 6.13 11.99 1.37
N GLY A 80 7.32 12.27 0.86
CA GLY A 80 8.08 11.34 0.04
C GLY A 80 7.44 11.05 -1.32
N ARG A 81 8.06 10.14 -2.08
CA ARG A 81 7.65 9.74 -3.45
C ARG A 81 6.17 9.31 -3.58
N ASP A 82 5.48 9.00 -2.47
CA ASP A 82 4.17 8.36 -2.44
C ASP A 82 2.95 9.31 -2.49
N SER A 83 3.15 10.61 -2.32
CA SER A 83 2.03 11.51 -2.03
C SER A 83 1.02 11.75 -3.17
N LEU A 84 1.35 11.28 -4.38
CA LEU A 84 0.57 11.49 -5.60
C LEU A 84 -0.07 10.22 -6.16
N ASN A 85 0.36 9.06 -5.66
CA ASN A 85 0.01 7.77 -6.24
C ASN A 85 -0.92 6.99 -5.29
N PHE A 86 -1.69 6.06 -5.86
CA PHE A 86 -2.62 5.21 -5.11
C PHE A 86 -1.94 3.96 -4.54
N ASN A 87 -0.61 3.91 -4.62
CA ASN A 87 0.25 2.80 -4.22
C ASN A 87 -0.08 2.26 -2.82
N LEU A 88 0.15 0.98 -2.62
CA LEU A 88 0.20 0.40 -1.29
C LEU A 88 1.55 0.71 -0.68
N THR A 89 1.58 1.51 0.37
CA THR A 89 2.79 1.75 1.17
C THR A 89 2.68 1.13 2.55
N VAL A 90 3.83 0.90 3.17
CA VAL A 90 3.90 0.37 4.55
C VAL A 90 3.14 1.28 5.50
N THR A 91 3.24 2.60 5.35
CA THR A 91 2.45 3.58 6.11
C THR A 91 0.94 3.33 6.02
N LYS A 92 0.40 3.00 4.84
CA LYS A 92 -1.03 2.73 4.70
C LYS A 92 -1.42 1.46 5.44
N LEU A 93 -0.59 0.42 5.36
CA LEU A 93 -0.78 -0.83 6.12
C LEU A 93 -0.70 -0.63 7.63
N MET A 94 0.16 0.28 8.10
CA MET A 94 0.27 0.62 9.53
C MET A 94 -0.92 1.43 10.05
N LYS A 95 -1.57 2.23 9.20
CA LYS A 95 -2.71 3.08 9.58
C LYS A 95 -4.01 2.30 9.74
N GLY A 96 -4.10 1.11 9.14
CA GLY A 96 -5.25 0.22 9.26
C GLY A 96 -5.61 -0.44 7.93
N GLU A 97 -6.90 -0.72 7.77
CA GLU A 97 -7.43 -1.37 6.58
C GLU A 97 -7.32 -0.45 5.35
N ASP A 98 -6.70 -0.97 4.29
CA ASP A 98 -6.63 -0.33 2.98
C ASP A 98 -7.55 -1.07 2.00
N VAL A 99 -8.49 -0.35 1.39
CA VAL A 99 -9.47 -0.90 0.47
C VAL A 99 -9.23 -0.34 -0.93
N TYR A 100 -9.04 -1.23 -1.90
CA TYR A 100 -8.80 -0.86 -3.30
C TYR A 100 -9.84 -1.51 -4.22
N PHE A 101 -10.56 -0.68 -5.00
CA PHE A 101 -11.64 -1.12 -5.88
C PHE A 101 -11.19 -1.26 -7.33
N LEU A 102 -11.64 -2.35 -7.95
CA LEU A 102 -11.36 -2.75 -9.33
C LEU A 102 -12.67 -2.95 -10.11
N GLY A 103 -12.56 -2.97 -11.43
CA GLY A 103 -13.70 -2.99 -12.34
C GLY A 103 -14.32 -4.37 -12.46
N THR A 104 -13.52 -5.43 -12.33
CA THR A 104 -13.96 -6.81 -12.52
C THR A 104 -13.53 -7.73 -11.36
N PRO A 105 -14.25 -8.86 -11.15
CA PRO A 105 -13.84 -9.86 -10.16
C PRO A 105 -12.48 -10.51 -10.48
N VAL A 106 -12.14 -10.63 -11.77
CA VAL A 106 -10.88 -11.22 -12.22
C VAL A 106 -9.72 -10.33 -11.80
N GLU A 107 -9.81 -9.03 -12.10
CA GLU A 107 -8.81 -8.04 -11.66
C GLU A 107 -8.68 -8.03 -10.13
N ALA A 108 -9.79 -8.12 -9.38
CA ALA A 108 -9.75 -8.19 -7.92
C ALA A 108 -8.97 -9.42 -7.42
N LYS A 109 -9.12 -10.56 -8.07
CA LYS A 109 -8.38 -11.78 -7.73
C LYS A 109 -6.90 -11.69 -8.12
N GLU A 110 -6.57 -11.15 -9.28
CA GLU A 110 -5.19 -10.90 -9.70
C GLU A 110 -4.49 -9.93 -8.73
N TYR A 111 -5.21 -8.89 -8.32
CA TYR A 111 -4.72 -7.93 -7.36
C TYR A 111 -4.50 -8.53 -5.97
N GLU A 112 -5.41 -9.41 -5.49
CA GLU A 112 -5.19 -10.16 -4.25
C GLU A 112 -3.86 -10.94 -4.29
N GLU A 113 -3.59 -11.67 -5.38
CA GLU A 113 -2.36 -12.43 -5.53
C GLU A 113 -1.12 -11.52 -5.58
N ALA A 114 -1.22 -10.37 -6.25
CA ALA A 114 -0.15 -9.36 -6.26
C ALA A 114 0.12 -8.78 -4.86
N VAL A 115 -0.93 -8.50 -4.08
CA VAL A 115 -0.82 -8.05 -2.69
C VAL A 115 -0.14 -9.12 -1.83
N LYS A 116 -0.55 -10.39 -1.95
CA LYS A 116 0.10 -11.49 -1.22
C LYS A 116 1.59 -11.56 -1.53
N GLY A 117 1.96 -11.50 -2.82
CA GLY A 117 3.36 -11.48 -3.24
C GLY A 117 4.14 -10.29 -2.66
N GLY A 118 3.59 -9.08 -2.73
CA GLY A 118 4.20 -7.88 -2.16
C GLY A 118 4.40 -7.98 -0.64
N LEU A 119 3.41 -8.50 0.09
CA LEU A 119 3.48 -8.69 1.54
C LEU A 119 4.48 -9.77 1.96
N VAL A 120 4.61 -10.85 1.18
CA VAL A 120 5.65 -11.86 1.41
C VAL A 120 7.04 -11.25 1.25
N ASN A 121 7.25 -10.44 0.21
CA ASN A 121 8.51 -9.73 0.00
C ASN A 121 8.81 -8.75 1.13
N LEU A 122 7.82 -7.96 1.56
CA LEU A 122 7.95 -7.05 2.70
C LEU A 122 8.36 -7.81 3.98
N LYS A 123 7.70 -8.94 4.26
CA LYS A 123 8.05 -9.77 5.42
C LYS A 123 9.48 -10.28 5.33
N GLY A 124 9.87 -10.82 4.17
CA GLY A 124 11.23 -11.30 3.95
C GLY A 124 12.27 -10.22 4.20
N TRP A 125 11.97 -8.98 3.78
CA TRP A 125 12.87 -7.87 4.00
C TRP A 125 12.94 -7.43 5.47
N ILE A 126 11.82 -7.38 6.19
CA ILE A 126 11.82 -7.07 7.63
C ILE A 126 12.62 -8.11 8.41
N VAL A 127 12.41 -9.41 8.12
CA VAL A 127 13.12 -10.50 8.80
C VAL A 127 14.62 -10.46 8.48
N ALA A 128 15.00 -10.26 7.22
CA ALA A 128 16.41 -10.18 6.83
C ALA A 128 17.15 -9.03 7.53
N ASN A 129 16.49 -7.89 7.76
CA ASN A 129 17.10 -6.78 8.49
C ASN A 129 17.21 -7.06 10.00
N ALA A 130 16.29 -7.84 10.58
CA ALA A 130 16.36 -8.23 11.99
C ALA A 130 17.52 -9.20 12.28
N GLU A 131 17.88 -10.08 11.33
CA GLU A 131 19.00 -11.03 11.49
C GLU A 131 20.37 -10.34 11.42
N VAL A 132 20.52 -9.31 10.57
CA VAL A 132 21.79 -8.57 10.43
C VAL A 132 22.23 -7.88 11.74
N GLU A 133 21.28 -7.44 12.58
CA GLU A 133 21.58 -6.88 13.90
C GLU A 133 22.16 -7.91 14.89
N GLN A 134 21.80 -9.18 14.74
CA GLN A 134 22.37 -10.25 15.57
C GLN A 134 23.79 -10.63 15.13
N GLU A 135 24.13 -10.44 13.84
CA GLU A 135 25.44 -10.78 13.28
C GLU A 135 26.50 -9.67 13.40
N THR A 136 26.16 -8.46 13.85
CA THR A 136 27.15 -7.45 14.28
C THR A 136 27.81 -7.83 15.61
N ALA A 137 28.32 -9.06 15.70
CA ALA A 137 29.24 -9.52 16.72
C ALA A 137 30.60 -8.86 16.46
N SER A 138 30.86 -7.78 17.22
CA SER A 138 32.18 -7.33 17.68
C SER A 138 33.39 -7.84 16.88
N PHE A 139 34.02 -6.97 16.08
CA PHE A 139 35.39 -7.17 15.64
C PHE A 139 36.32 -6.25 16.45
N GLU A 140 37.37 -6.81 17.03
CA GLU A 140 38.45 -6.06 17.68
C GLU A 140 39.47 -5.61 16.61
N LEU A 141 39.93 -4.36 16.71
CA LEU A 141 41.05 -3.79 15.93
C LEU A 141 42.38 -4.06 16.62
#